data_AF-A0AAD1WFI6-F1
#
_entry.id   AF-A0AAD1WFI6-F1
#
_cell.length_a   1.000
_cell.length_b   1.000
_cell.length_c   1.000
_cell.angle_alpha   90.00
_cell.angle_beta   90.00
_cell.angle_gamma   90.00
#
_symmetry.space_group_name_H-M   'P 1'
#
loop_
_entity.id
_entity.type
_entity.pdbx_description
1 polymer ?
#
loop_
_entity_poly.entity_id
_entity_poly.type
_entity_poly.pdbx_seq_one_letter_code
_entity_poly.pdbx_strand_id
1 'polypeptide(L)'
;MKDCLMKLMNMNSEKSMECICLLLTTIGKSLENGQCRLDNYISNIDNFIKNRKTSSRIRFLVQDVLELRRNNWVPRHKPQGPKTIDQIHKEVELESGRKEQ
;
A
#
# COMPACT_ATOMS: atom_id res chain seq x y z
N MET A 1 1.17 -15.79 -11.18
CA MET A 1 1.29 -14.62 -10.27
C MET A 1 1.91 -15.00 -8.92
N LYS A 2 1.44 -16.08 -8.27
CA LYS A 2 2.07 -16.64 -7.06
C LYS A 2 3.58 -16.90 -7.21
N ASP A 3 4.01 -17.40 -8.37
CA ASP A 3 5.43 -17.71 -8.64
C ASP A 3 6.32 -16.47 -8.68
N CYS A 4 5.79 -15.33 -9.16
CA CYS A 4 6.52 -14.07 -9.17
C CYS A 4 6.76 -13.58 -7.73
N LEU A 5 5.72 -13.59 -6.89
CA LEU A 5 5.84 -13.24 -5.47
C LEU A 5 6.80 -14.18 -4.73
N MET A 6 6.72 -15.49 -4.96
CA MET A 6 7.65 -16.46 -4.36
C MET A 6 9.09 -16.23 -4.81
N LYS A 7 9.32 -15.97 -6.11
CA LYS A 7 10.65 -15.69 -6.64
C LYS A 7 11.23 -14.41 -6.04
N LEU A 8 10.43 -13.35 -5.91
CA LEU A 8 10.85 -12.11 -5.26
C LEU A 8 11.17 -12.31 -3.77
N MET A 9 10.38 -13.11 -3.05
CA MET A 9 10.64 -13.45 -1.65
C MET A 9 11.97 -14.20 -1.47
N ASN A 10 12.30 -15.10 -2.39
CA ASN A 10 13.56 -15.86 -2.36
C ASN A 10 14.80 -14.97 -2.59
N MET A 11 14.67 -13.84 -3.30
CA MET A 11 15.79 -12.91 -3.52
C MET A 11 16.20 -12.16 -2.25
N ASN A 12 15.26 -11.96 -1.30
CA ASN A 12 15.53 -11.48 0.05
C ASN A 12 16.42 -10.22 0.14
N SER A 13 16.23 -9.31 -0.82
CA SER A 13 16.96 -8.04 -0.98
C SER A 13 16.05 -6.84 -0.76
N GLU A 14 16.61 -5.65 -0.48
CA GLU A 14 15.81 -4.43 -0.36
C GLU A 14 15.04 -4.10 -1.64
N LYS A 15 15.64 -4.32 -2.82
CA LYS A 15 14.98 -4.09 -4.12
C LYS A 15 13.77 -5.02 -4.32
N SER A 16 13.93 -6.30 -3.99
CA SER A 16 12.81 -7.24 -4.06
C SER A 16 11.72 -6.87 -3.06
N MET A 17 12.08 -6.38 -1.88
CA MET A 17 11.11 -5.94 -0.87
C MET A 17 10.30 -4.73 -1.35
N GLU A 18 10.98 -3.73 -1.91
CA GLU A 18 10.32 -2.57 -2.50
C GLU A 18 9.34 -2.98 -3.61
N CYS A 19 9.77 -3.88 -4.49
CA CYS A 19 8.94 -4.40 -5.57
C CYS A 19 7.69 -5.15 -5.04
N ILE A 20 7.86 -5.97 -3.99
CA ILE A 20 6.74 -6.65 -3.32
C ILE A 20 5.78 -5.63 -2.70
N CYS A 21 6.30 -4.62 -1.98
CA CYS A 21 5.46 -3.61 -1.34
C CYS A 21 4.62 -2.85 -2.37
N LEU A 22 5.24 -2.41 -3.47
CA LEU A 22 4.55 -1.71 -4.57
C LEU A 22 3.52 -2.59 -5.28
N LEU A 23 3.81 -3.88 -5.45
CA LEU A 23 2.85 -4.81 -6.01
C LEU A 23 1.64 -4.97 -5.07
N LEU A 24 1.90 -5.15 -3.76
CA LEU A 24 0.85 -5.29 -2.75
C LEU A 24 -0.02 -4.05 -2.63
N THR A 25 0.52 -2.83 -2.74
CA THR A 25 -0.31 -1.62 -2.73
C THR A 25 -1.27 -1.55 -3.93
N THR A 26 -0.90 -2.13 -5.06
CA THR A 26 -1.69 -2.09 -6.30
C THR A 26 -2.72 -3.20 -6.37
N ILE A 27 -2.34 -4.44 -6.05
CA ILE A 27 -3.20 -5.63 -6.24
C ILE A 27 -3.60 -6.32 -4.93
N GLY A 28 -3.19 -5.81 -3.77
CA GLY A 28 -3.41 -6.47 -2.48
C GLY A 28 -4.88 -6.71 -2.15
N LYS A 29 -5.76 -5.76 -2.49
CA LYS A 29 -7.22 -5.92 -2.32
C LYS A 29 -7.78 -7.11 -3.11
N SER A 30 -7.35 -7.24 -4.36
CA SER A 30 -7.76 -8.35 -5.23
C SER A 30 -7.18 -9.69 -4.75
N LEU A 31 -5.99 -9.68 -4.17
CA LEU A 31 -5.36 -10.88 -3.61
C LEU A 31 -6.06 -11.34 -2.33
N GLU A 32 -6.50 -10.42 -1.46
CA GLU A 32 -7.19 -10.76 -0.21
C GLU A 32 -8.60 -11.31 -0.43
N ASN A 33 -9.31 -10.82 -1.46
CA ASN A 33 -10.61 -11.37 -1.87
C ASN A 33 -10.51 -12.73 -2.57
N GLY A 34 -9.30 -13.14 -2.99
CA GLY A 34 -9.06 -14.44 -3.60
C GLY A 34 -8.77 -15.53 -2.56
N GLN A 35 -8.54 -16.76 -3.01
CA GLN A 35 -8.10 -17.88 -2.15
C GLN A 35 -6.58 -17.84 -1.84
N CYS A 36 -5.93 -16.69 -1.98
CA CYS A 36 -4.50 -16.54 -1.71
C CYS A 36 -4.29 -16.21 -0.22
N ARG A 37 -3.51 -17.03 0.50
CA ARG A 37 -3.08 -16.73 1.87
C ARG A 37 -2.11 -15.55 1.87
N LEU A 38 -2.64 -14.34 1.87
CA LEU A 38 -1.87 -13.10 1.90
C LEU A 38 -1.09 -12.94 3.21
N ASP A 39 -1.58 -13.56 4.28
CA ASP A 39 -0.98 -13.55 5.62
C ASP A 39 0.49 -13.94 5.62
N ASN A 40 0.86 -15.01 4.90
CA ASN A 40 2.25 -15.43 4.82
C ASN A 40 3.13 -14.34 4.21
N TYR A 41 2.69 -13.67 3.13
CA TYR A 41 3.48 -12.62 2.51
C TYR A 41 3.64 -11.41 3.44
N ILE A 42 2.56 -11.03 4.11
CA ILE A 42 2.54 -9.92 5.07
C ILE A 42 3.44 -10.20 6.28
N SER A 43 3.38 -11.41 6.85
CA SER A 43 4.27 -11.81 7.93
C SER A 43 5.73 -11.87 7.49
N ASN A 44 6.01 -12.31 6.25
CA ASN A 44 7.38 -12.31 5.72
C ASN A 44 7.95 -10.89 5.59
N ILE A 45 7.16 -9.93 5.09
CA ILE A 45 7.65 -8.56 4.95
C ILE A 45 7.88 -7.88 6.31
N ASP A 46 7.02 -8.15 7.29
CA ASP A 46 7.16 -7.67 8.67
C ASP A 46 8.41 -8.29 9.35
N ASN A 47 8.63 -9.59 9.19
CA ASN A 47 9.81 -10.27 9.72
C ASN A 47 11.12 -9.76 9.09
N PHE A 48 11.11 -9.41 7.79
CA PHE A 48 12.30 -8.90 7.11
C PHE A 48 12.82 -7.61 7.74
N ILE A 49 11.93 -6.66 8.08
CA ILE A 49 12.33 -5.38 8.70
C ILE A 49 12.68 -5.53 10.18
N LYS A 50 12.18 -6.58 10.86
CA LYS A 50 12.49 -6.88 12.26
C LYS A 50 13.83 -7.60 12.43
N ASN A 51 14.15 -8.51 11.52
CA ASN A 51 15.32 -9.40 11.65
C ASN A 51 16.59 -8.83 11.02
N ARG A 52 16.52 -7.66 10.34
CA ARG A 52 17.66 -7.09 9.60
C ARG A 52 17.69 -5.57 9.71
N LYS A 53 18.90 -5.02 9.61
CA LYS A 53 19.09 -3.57 9.43
C LYS A 53 18.78 -3.21 7.98
N THR A 54 17.62 -2.62 7.75
CA THR A 54 17.19 -2.12 6.43
C THR A 54 17.31 -0.60 6.32
N SER A 55 17.20 -0.05 5.12
CA SER A 55 17.02 1.39 4.92
C SER A 55 15.67 1.87 5.48
N SER A 56 15.60 3.16 5.85
CA SER A 56 14.34 3.76 6.34
C SER A 56 13.24 3.72 5.29
N ARG A 57 13.60 3.85 4.00
CA ARG A 57 12.65 3.71 2.88
C ARG A 57 11.93 2.37 2.92
N ILE A 58 12.64 1.26 3.08
CA ILE A 58 12.03 -0.08 3.13
C ILE A 58 11.15 -0.23 4.38
N ARG A 59 11.59 0.29 5.54
CA ARG A 59 10.75 0.27 6.76
C ARG A 59 9.43 0.99 6.54
N PHE A 60 9.45 2.19 5.97
CA PHE A 60 8.24 2.96 5.70
C PHE A 60 7.34 2.26 4.66
N LEU A 61 7.91 1.73 3.58
CA LEU A 61 7.12 0.98 2.57
C LEU A 61 6.41 -0.23 3.17
N VAL A 62 7.09 -1.00 4.03
CA VAL A 62 6.48 -2.16 4.70
C VAL A 62 5.38 -1.69 5.66
N GLN A 63 5.65 -0.66 6.48
CA GLN A 63 4.64 -0.09 7.38
C GLN A 63 3.41 0.42 6.62
N ASP A 64 3.59 1.09 5.50
CA ASP A 64 2.51 1.58 4.64
C ASP A 64 1.63 0.43 4.14
N VAL A 65 2.23 -0.69 3.71
CA VAL A 65 1.48 -1.87 3.26
C VAL A 65 0.72 -2.53 4.42
N LEU A 66 1.35 -2.66 5.59
CA LEU A 66 0.70 -3.21 6.79
C LEU A 66 -0.50 -2.38 7.20
N GLU A 67 -0.35 -1.06 7.16
CA GLU A 67 -1.43 -0.13 7.49
C GLU A 67 -2.52 -0.10 6.42
N LEU A 68 -2.16 -0.12 5.15
CA LEU A 68 -3.11 -0.21 4.04
C LEU A 68 -4.00 -1.46 4.19
N ARG A 69 -3.42 -2.60 4.57
CA ARG A 69 -4.17 -3.83 4.86
C ARG A 69 -5.09 -3.65 6.07
N ARG A 70 -4.59 -3.08 7.17
CA ARG A 70 -5.42 -2.79 8.37
C ARG A 70 -6.60 -1.85 8.05
N ASN A 71 -6.43 -0.97 7.07
CA ASN A 71 -7.47 -0.09 6.58
C ASN A 71 -8.30 -0.71 5.43
N ASN A 72 -8.40 -2.04 5.35
CA ASN A 72 -9.17 -2.77 4.34
C ASN A 72 -8.83 -2.37 2.88
N TRP A 73 -7.56 -2.12 2.60
CA TRP A 73 -7.05 -1.64 1.30
C TRP A 73 -7.69 -0.35 0.81
N VAL A 74 -8.08 0.53 1.73
CA VAL A 74 -8.52 1.88 1.42
C VAL A 74 -7.32 2.82 1.56
N PRO A 75 -6.81 3.41 0.46
CA PRO A 75 -5.73 4.39 0.55
C PRO A 75 -6.18 5.62 1.34
N ARG A 76 -5.35 6.07 2.29
CA ARG A 76 -5.62 7.30 3.07
C ARG A 76 -5.65 8.55 2.20
N HIS A 77 -4.80 8.60 1.19
CA HIS A 77 -4.79 9.66 0.19
C HIS A 77 -5.39 9.11 -1.10
N LYS A 78 -6.48 9.71 -1.57
CA LYS A 78 -6.89 9.53 -2.96
C LYS A 78 -5.74 10.03 -3.84
N PRO A 79 -5.39 9.34 -4.94
CA PRO A 79 -4.43 9.88 -5.89
C PRO A 79 -4.97 11.23 -6.38
N GLN A 80 -4.38 12.31 -5.90
CA GLN A 80 -4.64 13.64 -6.41
C GLN A 80 -3.87 13.73 -7.73
N GLY A 81 -4.46 13.18 -8.79
CA GLY A 81 -4.11 13.61 -10.14
C GLY A 81 -4.39 15.11 -10.27
N PRO A 82 -3.91 15.76 -11.35
CA PRO A 82 -4.25 17.15 -11.61
C PRO A 82 -5.78 17.29 -11.60
N LYS A 83 -6.29 17.96 -10.57
CA LYS A 83 -7.71 18.30 -10.50
C LYS A 83 -7.96 19.37 -11.56
N THR A 84 -9.03 19.20 -12.32
CA THR A 84 -9.51 20.27 -13.20
C THR A 84 -9.97 21.46 -12.35
N ILE A 85 -9.88 22.68 -12.89
CA ILE A 85 -10.34 23.90 -12.20
C ILE A 85 -11.79 23.73 -11.71
N ASP A 86 -12.65 23.08 -12.50
CA ASP A 86 -14.03 22.74 -12.12
C ASP A 86 -14.12 21.83 -10.89
N GLN A 87 -13.24 20.85 -10.75
CA GLN A 87 -13.20 19.99 -9.57
C GLN A 87 -12.76 20.74 -8.32
N ILE A 88 -11.85 21.71 -8.47
CA ILE A 88 -11.40 22.56 -7.36
C ILE A 88 -12.53 23.47 -6.88
N HIS A 89 -13.23 24.16 -7.79
CA HIS A 89 -14.35 25.03 -7.42
C HIS A 89 -15.48 24.25 -6.74
N LYS A 90 -15.81 23.05 -7.25
CA LYS A 90 -16.87 22.22 -6.67
C LYS A 90 -16.52 21.69 -5.28
N GLU A 91 -15.25 21.38 -5.01
CA GLU A 91 -14.80 20.97 -3.67
C GLU A 91 -14.85 22.14 -2.68
N VAL A 92 -14.46 23.34 -3.08
CA VAL A 92 -14.53 24.56 -2.24
C VAL A 92 -15.97 24.89 -1.84
N GLU A 93 -16.91 24.75 -2.79
CA GLU A 93 -18.33 25.02 -2.54
C GLU A 93 -18.94 24.02 -1.56
N LEU A 94 -18.61 22.73 -1.70
CA LEU A 94 -19.04 21.66 -0.78
C LEU A 94 -18.43 21.80 0.62
N GLU A 95 -17.17 22.26 0.71
CA GLU A 95 -16.48 22.44 1.99
C GLU A 95 -16.93 23.71 2.74
N SER A 96 -17.34 24.75 2.00
CA SER A 96 -17.91 25.98 2.58
C SER A 96 -19.29 25.71 3.20
N GLY A 97 -20.17 24.99 2.50
CA GLY A 97 -21.51 24.67 3.02
C GLY A 97 -21.51 23.69 4.21
N ARG A 98 -20.43 22.92 4.41
CA ARG A 98 -20.29 22.01 5.57
C ARG A 98 -19.78 22.72 6.83
N LYS A 99 -19.16 23.90 6.70
CA LYS A 99 -18.69 24.70 7.84
C LYS A 99 -19.77 25.61 8.43
N GLU A 100 -20.91 25.74 7.75
CA GLU A 100 -22.03 26.59 8.15
C GLU A 100 -23.17 25.83 8.86
N GLN A 101 -22.91 24.61 9.37
CA GLN A 101 -23.89 23.79 10.09
C GLN A 101 -23.42 23.37 11.48
#